data_AF-A0A455U3U4-F1
#
_entry.id   AF-A0A455U3U4-F1
#
_cell.length_a   1.000
_cell.length_b   1.000
_cell.length_c   1.000
_cell.angle_alpha   90.00
_cell.angle_beta   90.00
_cell.angle_gamma   90.00
#
_symmetry.space_group_name_H-M   'P 1'
#
loop_
_entity.id
_entity.type
_entity.pdbx_description
1 polymer ?
#
loop_
_entity_poly.entity_id
_entity_poly.type
_entity_poly.pdbx_seq_one_letter_code
_entity_poly.pdbx_strand_id
1 'polypeptide(L)'
;MPCLVDKAVGDGVAVWDSLAITEYLAEQHTNVWPTDKIARAWARSATAEMHSGFGALRDECSMNCGVRVELNSLSAKLKADLTRLDALWQQGLERFDGPFLAGEYFTAVDAFYAPVAFRVQTFNLPVSEHSQVYVERLLALPAMQAWYQAALEETWREPMHEDETLKNGTLSADYRHA
;
A
#
# COMPACT_ATOMS: atom_id res chain seq x y z
N MET A 1 -4.78 12.01 7.66
CA MET A 1 -3.38 12.20 7.18
C MET A 1 -2.43 11.73 8.27
N PRO A 2 -1.41 10.90 7.97
CA PRO A 2 -0.47 10.43 8.98
C PRO A 2 0.43 11.57 9.47
N CYS A 3 0.78 11.51 10.75
CA CYS A 3 1.70 12.43 11.41
C CYS A 3 2.54 11.65 12.42
N LEU A 4 3.87 11.73 12.31
CA LEU A 4 4.81 11.22 13.29
C LEU A 4 5.19 12.36 14.23
N VAL A 5 5.12 12.12 15.54
CA VAL A 5 5.64 13.04 16.56
C VAL A 5 6.83 12.37 17.24
N ASP A 6 8.05 12.75 16.85
CA ASP A 6 9.27 12.28 17.49
C ASP A 6 9.56 13.14 18.73
N LYS A 7 9.35 12.55 19.91
CA LYS A 7 9.60 13.18 21.21
C LYS A 7 11.04 13.03 21.69
N ALA A 8 11.88 12.29 20.98
CA ALA A 8 13.29 12.12 21.34
C ALA A 8 14.15 13.34 20.93
N VAL A 9 13.64 14.21 20.05
CA VAL A 9 14.36 15.39 19.55
C VAL A 9 13.81 16.68 20.16
N GLY A 10 14.60 17.32 21.02
CA GLY A 10 14.26 18.62 21.61
C GLY A 10 12.91 18.62 22.34
N ASP A 11 12.08 19.63 22.05
CA ASP A 11 10.70 19.73 22.57
C ASP A 11 9.68 18.89 21.77
N GLY A 12 10.15 18.08 20.82
CA GLY A 12 9.36 17.23 19.94
C GLY A 12 9.28 17.78 18.50
N VAL A 13 9.43 16.90 17.51
CA VAL A 13 9.32 17.23 16.08
C VAL A 13 8.09 16.54 15.49
N ALA A 14 7.20 17.31 14.87
CA ALA A 14 6.07 16.79 14.12
C ALA A 14 6.41 16.73 12.62
N VAL A 15 6.34 15.54 12.03
CA VAL A 15 6.56 15.29 10.60
C VAL A 15 5.25 14.74 10.01
N TRP A 16 4.68 15.45 9.06
CA TRP A 16 3.45 15.05 8.35
C TRP A 16 3.77 14.71 6.90
N ASP A 17 2.88 13.93 6.27
CA ASP A 17 3.07 13.29 4.96
C ASP A 17 3.90 11.99 5.02
N SER A 18 3.37 10.92 4.40
CA SER A 18 4.03 9.59 4.45
C SER A 18 5.43 9.60 3.85
N LEU A 19 5.68 10.40 2.81
CA LEU A 19 7.01 10.48 2.17
C LEU A 19 7.98 11.28 3.02
N ALA A 20 7.53 12.38 3.62
CA ALA A 20 8.34 13.14 4.55
C ALA A 20 8.70 12.33 5.81
N ILE A 21 7.74 11.60 6.37
CA ILE A 21 7.97 10.66 7.49
C ILE A 21 9.00 9.60 7.09
N THR A 22 8.89 9.04 5.88
CA THR A 22 9.82 8.04 5.38
C THR A 22 11.24 8.57 5.24
N GLU A 23 11.42 9.75 4.64
CA GLU A 23 12.75 10.36 4.52
C GLU A 23 13.33 10.76 5.89
N TYR A 24 12.49 11.25 6.81
CA TYR A 24 12.92 11.50 8.19
C TYR A 24 13.46 10.23 8.87
N LEU A 25 12.76 9.10 8.74
CA LEU A 25 13.24 7.82 9.25
C LEU A 25 14.50 7.35 8.53
N ALA A 26 14.66 7.64 7.23
CA ALA A 26 15.83 7.24 6.46
C ALA A 26 17.13 7.94 6.91
N GLU A 27 17.05 9.10 7.58
CA GLU A 27 18.21 9.76 8.18
C GLU A 27 18.78 8.96 9.37
N GLN A 28 17.94 8.18 10.06
CA GLN A 28 18.32 7.39 11.23
C GLN A 28 18.46 5.89 10.93
N HIS A 29 17.75 5.40 9.90
CA HIS A 29 17.67 4.00 9.52
C HIS A 29 18.10 3.82 8.06
N THR A 30 19.35 3.41 7.86
CA THR A 30 19.99 3.33 6.54
C THR A 30 19.36 2.31 5.58
N ASN A 31 18.53 1.40 6.10
CA ASN A 31 17.82 0.36 5.35
C ASN A 31 16.38 0.73 4.95
N VAL A 32 15.91 1.94 5.25
CA VAL A 32 14.58 2.42 4.79
C VAL A 32 14.50 2.42 3.27
N TRP A 33 15.60 2.75 2.60
CA TRP A 33 15.73 2.67 1.16
C TRP A 33 16.76 1.60 0.77
N PRO A 34 16.72 1.08 -0.47
CA PRO A 34 17.77 0.19 -0.97
C PRO A 34 19.16 0.81 -0.84
N THR A 35 20.19 -0.01 -0.58
CA THR A 35 21.58 0.45 -0.48
C THR A 35 22.20 0.72 -1.85
N ASP A 36 21.83 -0.05 -2.88
CA ASP A 36 22.21 0.22 -4.26
C ASP A 36 21.63 1.55 -4.75
N LYS A 37 22.46 2.33 -5.43
CA LYS A 37 22.10 3.69 -5.89
C LYS A 37 21.00 3.67 -6.95
N ILE A 38 21.03 2.69 -7.86
CA ILE A 38 20.08 2.61 -8.97
C ILE A 38 18.73 2.09 -8.47
N ALA A 39 18.74 1.06 -7.63
CA ALA A 39 17.56 0.55 -6.94
C ALA A 39 16.90 1.64 -6.08
N ARG A 40 17.69 2.40 -5.32
CA ARG A 40 17.19 3.52 -4.51
C ARG A 40 16.56 4.63 -5.33
N ALA A 41 17.16 5.00 -6.46
CA ALA A 41 16.60 6.01 -7.35
C ALA A 41 15.25 5.53 -7.92
N TRP A 42 15.18 4.29 -8.38
CA TRP A 42 13.94 3.70 -8.88
C TRP A 42 12.87 3.58 -7.79
N ALA A 43 13.24 3.12 -6.60
CA ALA A 43 12.34 2.96 -5.46
C ALA A 43 11.68 4.28 -5.06
N ARG A 44 12.44 5.39 -5.06
CA ARG A 44 11.90 6.74 -4.83
C ARG A 44 10.97 7.19 -5.95
N SER A 45 11.30 6.91 -7.22
CA SER A 45 10.41 7.23 -8.34
C SER A 45 9.09 6.45 -8.28
N ALA A 46 9.14 5.14 -8.03
CA ALA A 46 7.96 4.30 -7.87
C ALA A 46 7.11 4.76 -6.66
N THR A 47 7.76 5.11 -5.54
CA THR A 47 7.09 5.68 -4.36
C THR A 47 6.37 6.99 -4.69
N ALA A 48 7.03 7.91 -5.41
CA ALA A 48 6.43 9.17 -5.82
C ALA A 48 5.26 8.97 -6.79
N GLU A 49 5.36 8.00 -7.70
CA GLU A 49 4.30 7.62 -8.61
C GLU A 49 3.09 7.05 -7.84
N MET A 50 3.32 6.18 -6.84
CA MET A 50 2.25 5.78 -5.94
C MET A 50 1.66 7.01 -5.27
N HIS A 51 2.45 7.84 -4.61
CA HIS A 51 2.00 9.00 -3.82
C HIS A 51 1.12 9.98 -4.63
N SER A 52 1.45 10.23 -5.90
CA SER A 52 0.79 11.25 -6.75
C SER A 52 -0.11 10.70 -7.86
N GLY A 53 -0.07 9.39 -8.12
CA GLY A 53 -0.78 8.75 -9.25
C GLY A 53 -2.06 8.00 -8.86
N PHE A 54 -2.41 6.97 -9.64
CA PHE A 54 -3.45 5.95 -9.34
C PHE A 54 -4.77 6.50 -8.76
N GLY A 55 -5.27 7.59 -9.34
CA GLY A 55 -6.43 8.31 -8.81
C GLY A 55 -7.72 7.49 -8.88
N ALA A 56 -7.92 6.72 -9.96
CA ALA A 56 -9.12 5.89 -10.11
C ALA A 56 -9.07 4.69 -9.16
N LEU A 57 -7.90 4.07 -8.98
CA LEU A 57 -7.72 3.03 -7.96
C LEU A 57 -8.07 3.54 -6.55
N ARG A 58 -7.70 4.78 -6.20
CA ARG A 58 -7.98 5.36 -4.89
C ARG A 58 -9.45 5.70 -4.67
N ASP A 59 -10.11 6.26 -5.68
CA ASP A 59 -11.53 6.66 -5.61
C ASP A 59 -12.46 5.45 -5.73
N GLU A 60 -12.15 4.49 -6.60
CA GLU A 60 -13.04 3.37 -6.87
C GLU A 60 -12.83 2.20 -5.90
N CYS A 61 -11.64 2.10 -5.31
CA CYS A 61 -11.25 1.04 -4.37
C CYS A 61 -10.62 1.69 -3.12
N SER A 62 -11.46 2.19 -2.22
CA SER A 62 -11.00 2.77 -0.95
C SER A 62 -10.18 1.75 -0.13
N MET A 63 -9.36 2.21 0.80
CA MET A 63 -8.60 1.26 1.63
C MET A 63 -9.48 0.78 2.78
N ASN A 64 -9.76 -0.52 2.81
CA ASN A 64 -10.40 -1.21 3.92
C ASN A 64 -9.76 -2.60 4.07
N CYS A 65 -9.28 -2.96 5.26
CA CYS A 65 -8.67 -4.27 5.48
C CYS A 65 -9.71 -5.37 5.74
N GLY A 66 -10.79 -5.00 6.42
CA GLY A 66 -11.66 -5.93 7.14
C GLY A 66 -12.78 -6.54 6.32
N VAL A 67 -13.10 -5.98 5.15
CA VAL A 67 -14.23 -6.43 4.33
C VAL A 67 -13.76 -7.02 3.00
N ARG A 68 -14.69 -7.67 2.30
CA ARG A 68 -14.55 -8.07 0.89
C ARG A 68 -15.72 -7.50 0.12
N VAL A 69 -15.42 -6.97 -1.06
CA VAL A 69 -16.37 -6.26 -1.91
C VAL A 69 -16.27 -6.83 -3.31
N GLU A 70 -17.41 -7.26 -3.84
CA GLU A 70 -17.56 -7.61 -5.24
C GLU A 70 -17.86 -6.34 -6.03
N LEU A 71 -16.89 -5.88 -6.84
CA LEU A 71 -17.08 -4.71 -7.69
C LEU A 71 -18.15 -4.99 -8.76
N ASN A 72 -19.04 -4.01 -8.96
CA ASN A 72 -20.08 -4.09 -9.99
C ASN A 72 -19.48 -4.15 -11.40
N SER A 73 -18.39 -3.40 -11.63
CA SER A 73 -17.61 -3.42 -12.86
C SER A 73 -16.25 -2.75 -12.64
N LEU A 74 -15.29 -3.03 -13.53
CA LEU A 74 -14.02 -2.30 -13.58
C LEU A 74 -14.11 -1.17 -14.60
N SER A 75 -14.02 0.08 -14.16
CA SER A 75 -14.02 1.23 -15.05
C SER A 75 -12.80 1.22 -15.98
N ALA A 76 -12.88 1.95 -17.10
CA ALA A 76 -11.74 2.07 -18.02
C ALA A 76 -10.52 2.75 -17.35
N LYS A 77 -10.76 3.68 -16.42
CA LYS A 77 -9.70 4.38 -15.68
C LYS A 77 -9.05 3.46 -14.65
N LEU A 78 -9.85 2.70 -13.90
CA LEU A 78 -9.34 1.70 -12.97
C LEU A 78 -8.52 0.63 -13.69
N LYS A 79 -8.97 0.14 -14.85
CA LYS A 79 -8.19 -0.79 -15.69
C LYS A 79 -6.85 -0.21 -16.14
N ALA A 80 -6.80 1.08 -16.48
CA ALA A 80 -5.56 1.75 -16.85
C ALA A 80 -4.59 1.87 -15.66
N ASP A 81 -5.10 2.24 -14.49
CA ASP A 81 -4.33 2.28 -13.24
C ASP A 81 -3.77 0.90 -12.88
N LEU A 82 -4.59 -0.16 -12.96
CA LEU A 82 -4.17 -1.55 -12.70
C LEU A 82 -3.11 -2.01 -13.70
N THR A 83 -3.28 -1.70 -15.00
CA THR A 83 -2.27 -2.01 -16.03
C THR A 83 -0.93 -1.34 -15.71
N ARG A 84 -0.95 -0.06 -15.30
CA ARG A 84 0.28 0.67 -14.97
C ARG A 84 0.94 0.13 -13.70
N LEU A 85 0.13 -0.18 -12.68
CA LEU A 85 0.57 -0.75 -11.42
C LEU A 85 1.29 -2.09 -11.65
N ASP A 86 0.63 -2.98 -12.39
CA ASP A 86 1.13 -4.31 -12.72
C ASP A 86 2.45 -4.24 -13.50
N ALA A 87 2.55 -3.34 -14.48
CA ALA A 87 3.78 -3.12 -15.24
C ALA A 87 4.92 -2.56 -14.38
N LEU A 88 4.61 -1.66 -13.44
CA LEU A 88 5.61 -1.10 -12.52
C LEU A 88 6.15 -2.15 -11.55
N TRP A 89 5.27 -2.99 -11.00
CA TRP A 89 5.67 -4.05 -10.10
C TRP A 89 6.51 -5.11 -10.80
N GLN A 90 6.08 -5.59 -11.97
CA GLN A 90 6.88 -6.52 -12.79
C GLN A 90 8.24 -5.92 -13.13
N GLN A 91 8.31 -4.65 -13.53
CA GLN A 91 9.59 -3.97 -13.78
C GLN A 91 10.51 -4.03 -12.56
N GLY A 92 10.01 -3.75 -11.35
CA GLY A 92 10.82 -3.80 -10.13
C GLY A 92 11.33 -5.22 -9.84
N LEU A 93 10.41 -6.18 -9.80
CA LEU A 93 10.69 -7.58 -9.49
C LEU A 93 11.68 -8.20 -10.49
N GLU A 94 11.53 -7.95 -11.79
CA GLU A 94 12.43 -8.45 -12.83
C GLU A 94 13.79 -7.74 -12.81
N ARG A 95 13.80 -6.42 -12.62
CA ARG A 95 15.04 -5.63 -12.73
C ARG A 95 15.98 -5.86 -11.56
N PHE A 96 15.45 -6.01 -10.35
CA PHE A 96 16.25 -6.12 -9.13
C PHE A 96 16.31 -7.56 -8.59
N ASP A 97 15.68 -8.50 -9.29
CA ASP A 97 15.74 -9.96 -9.06
C ASP A 97 15.51 -10.33 -7.59
N GLY A 98 14.41 -9.81 -7.03
CA GLY A 98 14.13 -9.89 -5.61
C GLY A 98 12.68 -10.23 -5.31
N PRO A 99 12.41 -10.80 -4.12
CA PRO A 99 11.06 -11.01 -3.64
C PRO A 99 10.28 -9.71 -3.41
N PHE A 100 10.97 -8.57 -3.34
CA PHE A 100 10.42 -7.22 -3.17
C PHE A 100 10.81 -6.30 -4.34
N LEU A 101 10.14 -5.15 -4.45
CA LEU A 101 10.19 -4.32 -5.66
C LEU A 101 11.57 -3.75 -6.00
N ALA A 102 12.46 -3.65 -5.01
CA ALA A 102 13.79 -3.07 -5.19
C ALA A 102 14.92 -3.98 -4.66
N GLY A 103 14.67 -5.30 -4.63
CA GLY A 103 15.68 -6.32 -4.32
C GLY A 103 15.24 -7.31 -3.23
N GLU A 104 16.24 -7.86 -2.53
CA GLU A 104 16.06 -8.92 -1.54
C GLU A 104 15.23 -8.50 -0.30
N TYR A 105 15.35 -7.24 0.10
CA TYR A 105 14.81 -6.74 1.35
C TYR A 105 13.60 -5.83 1.13
N PHE A 106 12.63 -5.92 2.05
CA PHE A 106 11.54 -4.96 2.15
C PHE A 106 12.09 -3.56 2.44
N THR A 107 11.64 -2.57 1.67
CA THR A 107 12.02 -1.17 1.85
C THR A 107 10.79 -0.26 1.75
N ALA A 108 11.00 1.06 1.87
CA ALA A 108 9.93 2.04 1.81
C ALA A 108 9.05 1.92 0.57
N VAL A 109 9.60 1.59 -0.61
CA VAL A 109 8.76 1.43 -1.81
C VAL A 109 7.68 0.36 -1.60
N ASP A 110 8.02 -0.75 -0.95
CA ASP A 110 7.07 -1.82 -0.62
C ASP A 110 6.02 -1.35 0.40
N ALA A 111 6.44 -0.57 1.39
CA ALA A 111 5.54 0.04 2.38
C ALA A 111 4.50 0.97 1.73
N PHE A 112 4.86 1.69 0.66
CA PHE A 112 3.90 2.54 -0.08
C PHE A 112 2.89 1.72 -0.89
N TYR A 113 3.23 0.49 -1.28
CA TYR A 113 2.32 -0.41 -1.98
C TYR A 113 1.55 -1.38 -1.06
N ALA A 114 1.90 -1.47 0.23
CA ALA A 114 1.15 -2.25 1.21
C ALA A 114 -0.37 -1.93 1.26
N PRO A 115 -0.82 -0.66 1.27
CA PRO A 115 -2.25 -0.35 1.17
C PRO A 115 -2.89 -0.77 -0.15
N VAL A 116 -2.11 -0.95 -1.21
CA VAL A 116 -2.60 -1.43 -2.51
C VAL A 116 -2.78 -2.95 -2.47
N ALA A 117 -1.91 -3.69 -1.80
CA ALA A 117 -2.10 -5.12 -1.56
C ALA A 117 -3.43 -5.40 -0.83
N PHE A 118 -3.80 -4.58 0.17
CA PHE A 118 -5.13 -4.67 0.79
C PHE A 118 -6.26 -4.33 -0.18
N ARG A 119 -6.12 -3.36 -1.08
CA ARG A 119 -7.14 -3.10 -2.11
C ARG A 119 -7.33 -4.30 -3.04
N VAL A 120 -6.22 -4.93 -3.46
CA VAL A 120 -6.28 -6.16 -4.28
C VAL A 120 -7.04 -7.25 -3.53
N GLN A 121 -6.74 -7.47 -2.26
CA GLN A 121 -7.47 -8.43 -1.41
C GLN A 121 -8.95 -8.08 -1.26
N THR A 122 -9.26 -6.82 -0.95
CA THR A 122 -10.61 -6.37 -0.59
C THR A 122 -11.55 -6.39 -1.79
N PHE A 123 -11.09 -5.95 -2.95
CA PHE A 123 -11.91 -5.85 -4.17
C PHE A 123 -11.65 -6.95 -5.18
N ASN A 124 -10.82 -7.96 -4.83
CA ASN A 124 -10.38 -9.04 -5.71
C ASN A 124 -9.87 -8.51 -7.06
N LEU A 125 -9.02 -7.48 -7.02
CA LEU A 125 -8.58 -6.76 -8.22
C LEU A 125 -7.70 -7.66 -9.10
N PRO A 126 -7.93 -7.69 -10.43
CA PRO A 126 -7.10 -8.49 -11.31
C PRO A 126 -5.71 -7.85 -11.47
N VAL A 127 -4.67 -8.64 -11.17
CA VAL A 127 -3.26 -8.34 -11.46
C VAL A 127 -2.62 -9.58 -12.10
N SER A 128 -1.43 -9.45 -12.68
CA SER A 128 -0.70 -10.60 -13.22
C SER A 128 -0.34 -11.61 -12.12
N GLU A 129 -0.05 -12.86 -12.50
CA GLU A 129 0.40 -13.90 -11.56
C GLU A 129 1.66 -13.48 -10.79
N HIS A 130 2.62 -12.83 -11.46
CA HIS A 130 3.84 -12.33 -10.81
C HIS A 130 3.55 -11.25 -9.77
N SER A 131 2.67 -10.30 -10.09
CA SER A 131 2.20 -9.27 -9.15
C SER A 131 1.38 -9.87 -8.00
N GLN A 132 0.58 -10.90 -8.27
CA GLN A 132 -0.21 -11.59 -7.25
C GLN A 132 0.68 -12.27 -6.21
N VAL A 133 1.78 -12.91 -6.63
CA VAL A 133 2.79 -13.47 -5.71
C VAL A 133 3.41 -12.39 -4.82
N TYR A 134 3.66 -11.20 -5.37
CA TYR A 134 4.15 -10.06 -4.58
C TYR A 134 3.11 -9.55 -3.58
N VAL A 135 1.84 -9.43 -3.98
CA VAL A 135 0.72 -9.08 -3.09
C VAL A 135 0.62 -10.06 -1.92
N GLU A 136 0.63 -11.36 -2.21
CA GLU A 136 0.58 -12.40 -1.19
C GLU A 136 1.77 -12.32 -0.23
N ARG A 137 2.96 -12.04 -0.75
CA ARG A 137 4.15 -11.84 0.07
C ARG A 137 4.02 -10.64 1.00
N LEU A 138 3.54 -9.50 0.50
CA LEU A 138 3.29 -8.33 1.35
C LEU A 138 2.29 -8.66 2.45
N LEU A 139 1.15 -9.26 2.09
CA LEU A 139 0.12 -9.62 3.06
C LEU A 139 0.63 -10.60 4.11
N ALA A 140 1.55 -11.51 3.75
CA ALA A 140 2.14 -12.47 4.67
C ALA A 140 3.20 -11.89 5.63
N LEU A 141 3.63 -10.62 5.45
CA LEU A 141 4.61 -10.00 6.35
C LEU A 141 4.06 -9.93 7.78
N PRO A 142 4.86 -10.25 8.82
CA PRO A 142 4.42 -10.18 10.21
C PRO A 142 3.85 -8.81 10.61
N ALA A 143 4.45 -7.72 10.13
CA ALA A 143 3.96 -6.37 10.37
C ALA A 143 2.61 -6.09 9.68
N MET A 144 2.40 -6.62 8.46
CA MET A 144 1.14 -6.51 7.74
C MET A 144 0.04 -7.32 8.40
N GLN A 145 0.35 -8.53 8.89
CA GLN A 145 -0.59 -9.34 9.67
C GLN A 145 -0.96 -8.66 10.99
N ALA A 146 0.01 -8.09 11.71
CA ALA A 146 -0.26 -7.32 12.92
C ALA A 146 -1.16 -6.10 12.64
N TRP A 147 -0.88 -5.36 11.57
CA TRP A 147 -1.73 -4.24 11.15
C TRP A 147 -3.13 -4.72 10.75
N TYR A 148 -3.23 -5.85 10.05
CA TYR A 148 -4.53 -6.41 9.66
C TYR A 148 -5.36 -6.80 10.88
N GLN A 149 -4.79 -7.54 11.83
CA GLN A 149 -5.51 -7.94 13.04
C GLN A 149 -5.98 -6.73 13.86
N ALA A 150 -5.11 -5.72 14.03
CA ALA A 150 -5.50 -4.49 14.71
C ALA A 150 -6.66 -3.76 13.99
N ALA A 151 -6.68 -3.77 12.66
CA ALA A 151 -7.78 -3.19 11.88
C ALA A 151 -9.09 -3.99 12.01
N LEU A 152 -9.02 -5.31 12.22
CA LEU A 152 -10.21 -6.15 12.49
C LEU A 152 -10.79 -5.89 13.88
N GLU A 153 -9.94 -5.59 14.85
CA GLU A 153 -10.32 -5.29 16.25
C GLU A 153 -10.78 -3.84 16.46
N GLU A 154 -10.45 -2.93 15.54
CA GLU A 154 -10.89 -1.54 15.64
C GLU A 154 -12.41 -1.49 15.72
N THR A 155 -12.98 -0.81 16.71
CA THR A 155 -14.44 -0.70 16.88
C THR A 155 -15.00 0.61 16.34
N TRP A 156 -14.12 1.60 16.12
CA TRP A 156 -14.52 2.89 15.57
C TRP A 156 -14.72 2.78 14.06
N ARG A 157 -15.78 3.41 13.57
CA ARG A 157 -16.15 3.43 12.15
C ARG A 157 -16.54 4.84 11.75
N GLU A 158 -16.09 5.24 10.59
CA GLU A 158 -16.51 6.50 9.96
C GLU A 158 -17.54 6.17 8.87
N PRO A 159 -18.82 6.54 9.03
CA PRO A 159 -19.87 6.16 8.08
C PRO A 159 -19.55 6.54 6.63
N MET A 160 -18.90 7.69 6.41
CA MET A 160 -18.50 8.13 5.08
C MET A 160 -17.49 7.16 4.42
N HIS A 161 -16.50 6.67 5.16
CA HIS A 161 -15.52 5.71 4.64
C HIS A 161 -16.13 4.31 4.42
N GLU A 162 -17.13 3.94 5.23
CA GLU A 162 -17.90 2.70 5.02
C GLU A 162 -18.69 2.78 3.71
N ASP A 163 -19.41 3.89 3.48
CA ASP A 163 -20.16 4.13 2.25
C ASP A 163 -19.24 4.19 1.03
N GLU A 164 -18.08 4.85 1.13
CA GLU A 164 -17.08 4.90 0.05
C GLU A 164 -16.56 3.50 -0.32
N THR A 165 -16.38 2.62 0.66
CA THR A 165 -15.94 1.24 0.43
C THR A 165 -16.93 0.43 -0.42
N LEU A 166 -18.23 0.72 -0.27
CA LEU A 166 -19.29 0.01 -0.98
C LEU A 166 -19.83 0.77 -2.20
N LYS A 167 -19.37 2.00 -2.44
CA LYS A 167 -19.86 2.90 -3.50
C LYS A 167 -19.94 2.24 -4.89
N ASN A 168 -19.00 1.35 -5.22
CA ASN A 168 -18.89 0.71 -6.54
C ASN A 168 -19.06 -0.82 -6.53
N GLY A 169 -19.56 -1.39 -5.43
CA GLY A 169 -19.67 -2.83 -5.29
C GLY A 169 -20.65 -3.27 -4.21
N THR A 170 -20.65 -4.57 -3.92
CA THR A 170 -21.49 -5.17 -2.88
C THR A 170 -20.61 -5.89 -1.88
N LEU A 171 -20.92 -5.73 -0.59
CA LEU A 171 -20.25 -6.45 0.49
C LEU A 171 -20.47 -7.96 0.33
N SER A 172 -19.39 -8.74 0.20
CA SER A 172 -19.44 -10.20 0.13
C SER A 172 -19.00 -10.88 1.43
N ALA A 173 -18.15 -10.23 2.23
CA ALA A 173 -17.78 -10.69 3.56
C ALA A 173 -17.34 -9.53 4.46
N ASP A 174 -17.58 -9.65 5.77
CA ASP A 174 -17.05 -8.76 6.80
C ASP A 174 -16.35 -9.61 7.87
N TYR A 175 -15.06 -9.35 8.08
CA TYR A 175 -14.21 -10.08 9.02
C TYR A 175 -13.95 -9.29 10.31
N ARG A 176 -14.50 -8.08 10.44
CA ARG A 176 -14.26 -7.22 11.60
C ARG A 176 -15.01 -7.76 12.81
N HIS A 177 -14.42 -7.61 13.99
CA HIS A 177 -15.07 -7.99 15.23
C HIS A 177 -16.15 -6.96 15.60
N ALA A 178 -17.24 -7.45 16.20
CA ALA A 178 -18.40 -6.65 16.61
C ALA A 178 -18.14 -5.88 17.92
#